data_AF-A0A523W984-F1
#
_entry.id   AF-A0A523W984-F1
#
_cell.length_a   1.000
_cell.length_b   1.000
_cell.length_c   1.000
_cell.angle_alpha   90.00
_cell.angle_beta   90.00
_cell.angle_gamma   90.00
#
_symmetry.space_group_name_H-M   'P 1'
#
loop_
_entity.id
_entity.type
_entity.pdbx_description
1 polymer ?
#
loop_
_entity_poly.entity_id
_entity_poly.type
_entity_poly.pdbx_seq_one_letter_code
_entity_poly.pdbx_strand_id
1 'polypeptide(L)' 'MIHSTTILAVRDKETVAMAGDGQITFQNIIMKHQANKIRKLYKGKILAGFA' A
#
# COMPACT_ATOMS: atom_id res chain seq x y z
N MET A 1 -1.27 0.14 19.78
CA MET A 1 -0.88 -0.62 18.57
C MET A 1 -1.05 0.30 17.36
N ILE A 2 -0.09 0.31 16.43
CA ILE A 2 -0.21 1.07 15.17
C ILE A 2 -0.85 0.12 14.15
N HIS A 3 -1.99 0.52 13.59
CA HIS A 3 -2.53 -0.08 12.38
C HIS A 3 -2.18 0.85 11.23
N SER A 4 -1.36 0.36 10.31
CA SER A 4 -0.99 1.08 9.09
C SER A 4 -1.96 0.72 7.97
N THR A 5 -1.48 0.78 6.73
CA THR A 5 -2.26 0.58 5.52
C THR A 5 -2.46 -0.91 5.22
N THR A 6 -3.58 -1.26 4.63
CA THR A 6 -3.80 -2.52 3.94
C THR A 6 -3.26 -2.44 2.52
N ILE A 7 -2.52 -3.45 2.07
CA ILE A 7 -1.99 -3.53 0.72
C ILE A 7 -2.51 -4.80 0.04
N LEU A 8 -3.05 -4.63 -1.15
CA LEU A 8 -3.57 -5.70 -2.00
C LEU A 8 -2.78 -5.74 -3.32
N ALA A 9 -2.54 -6.95 -3.82
CA ALA A 9 -1.96 -7.16 -5.14
C ALA A 9 -2.78 -8.20 -5.89
N VAL A 10 -3.00 -7.94 -7.18
CA VAL A 10 -3.69 -8.85 -8.09
C VAL A 10 -2.86 -8.97 -9.37
N ARG A 11 -2.78 -10.20 -9.88
CA ARG A 11 -2.16 -10.50 -11.17
C ARG A 11 -3.21 -11.14 -12.06
N ASP A 12 -3.41 -10.54 -13.23
CA ASP A 12 -4.06 -11.17 -14.36
C ASP A 12 -3.00 -11.65 -15.36
N LYS A 13 -3.39 -12.38 -16.40
CA LYS A 13 -2.50 -13.03 -17.37
C LYS A 13 -1.41 -12.09 -17.91
N GLU A 14 -1.77 -10.84 -18.23
CA GLU A 14 -0.87 -9.88 -18.88
C GLU A 14 -0.53 -8.68 -18.00
N THR A 15 -1.21 -8.49 -16.87
CA THR A 15 -1.07 -7.26 -16.07
C THR A 15 -1.02 -7.55 -14.57
N VAL A 16 -0.37 -6.64 -13.84
CA VAL A 16 -0.30 -6.65 -12.37
C VAL A 16 -0.77 -5.29 -11.87
N ALA A 17 -1.66 -5.31 -10.88
CA ALA A 17 -2.08 -4.13 -10.14
C ALA A 17 -1.78 -4.31 -8.65
N MET A 18 -1.36 -3.22 -8.00
CA MET A 18 -1.16 -3.15 -6.56
C MET A 18 -1.83 -1.88 -6.05
N ALA A 19 -2.60 -2.00 -4.98
CA ALA A 19 -3.33 -0.89 -4.36
C ALA A 19 -3.24 -0.99 -2.85
N GLY A 20 -3.36 0.14 -2.18
CA GLY A 20 -3.40 0.20 -0.72
C GLY A 20 -4.16 1.45 -0.30
N ASP A 21 -4.76 1.39 0.88
CA ASP A 21 -5.42 2.55 1.46
C ASP A 21 -4.39 3.49 2.13
N GLY A 22 -4.85 4.66 2.52
CA GLY A 22 -4.01 5.71 3.10
C GLY A 22 -4.11 5.84 4.61
N GLN A 23 -4.91 5.01 5.29
CA GLN A 23 -5.19 5.18 6.70
C GLN A 23 -4.01 4.72 7.55
N ILE A 24 -3.63 5.55 8.51
CA ILE A 24 -2.76 5.16 9.63
C ILE A 24 -3.51 5.50 10.91
N THR A 25 -3.73 4.49 11.74
CA THR A 25 -4.41 4.59 13.02
C THR A 25 -3.43 4.27 14.15
N PHE A 26 -3.41 5.13 15.16
CA PHE A 26 -2.73 4.87 16.43
C PHE A 26 -3.77 4.69 17.51
N GLN A 27 -3.84 3.48 18.09
CA GLN A 27 -4.91 3.10 19.00
C GLN A 27 -6.28 3.32 18.34
N ASN A 28 -7.02 4.34 18.77
CA ASN A 28 -8.38 4.63 18.31
C ASN A 28 -8.44 5.92 17.47
N ILE A 29 -7.28 6.54 17.20
CA ILE A 29 -7.18 7.86 16.55
C ILE A 29 -6.60 7.67 15.15
N ILE A 30 -7.30 8.20 14.14
CA ILE A 30 -6.77 8.28 12.77
C ILE A 30 -5.75 9.41 12.71
N MET A 31 -4.49 9.07 12.45
CA MET A 31 -3.39 10.04 12.37
C MET A 31 -3.17 10.57 10.95
N LYS A 32 -3.42 9.75 9.92
CA LYS A 32 -3.19 10.12 8.52
C LYS A 32 -4.18 9.42 7.60
N HIS A 33 -4.70 10.15 6.62
CA HIS A 33 -5.67 9.66 5.63
C HIS A 33 -5.05 9.32 4.27
N GLN A 34 -3.87 9.86 3.95
CA GLN A 34 -3.23 9.73 2.64
C GLN A 34 -1.78 9.23 2.77
N ALA A 35 -1.58 8.05 3.35
CA ALA A 35 -0.32 7.32 3.24
C ALA A 35 -0.18 6.69 1.84
N ASN A 36 1.04 6.68 1.29
CA ASN A 36 1.36 5.89 0.10
C ASN A 36 2.54 4.99 0.45
N LYS A 37 2.25 3.70 0.66
CA LYS A 37 3.25 2.67 0.97
C LYS A 37 3.55 1.76 -0.22
N ILE A 38 3.13 2.16 -1.43
CA ILE A 38 3.44 1.46 -2.68
C ILE A 38 4.52 2.22 -3.43
N ARG A 39 5.58 1.51 -3.82
CA ARG A 39 6.70 2.09 -4.54
C ARG A 39 6.99 1.31 -5.81
N LYS A 40 7.21 2.06 -6.90
CA LYS A 40 7.77 1.53 -8.15
C LYS A 40 9.29 1.43 -8.02
N LEU A 41 9.84 0.26 -8.28
CA LEU A 41 11.27 -0.04 -8.25
C LEU A 41 11.73 -0.54 -9.63
N TYR A 42 13.05 -0.67 -9.81
CA TYR A 42 13.68 -1.19 -11.03
C TYR A 42 13.05 -0.61 -12.32
N LYS A 43 13.09 0.73 -12.45
CA LYS A 43 12.52 1.48 -13.58
C LYS A 43 11.03 1.16 -13.86
N GLY A 44 10.25 0.92 -12.80
CA GLY A 44 8.82 0.64 -12.90
C GLY A 44 8.46 -0.81 -13.21
N LYS A 45 9.45 -1.70 -13.34
CA LYS A 45 9.23 -3.13 -13.58
C LYS A 45 8.85 -3.92 -12.32
N ILE A 46 9.06 -3.34 -11.13
CA ILE A 46 8.74 -3.96 -9.84
C ILE A 46 7.80 -3.04 -9.06
N LEU A 47 6.72 -3.61 -8.52
CA LEU A 47 5.86 -2.98 -7.53
C LEU A 47 6.17 -3.57 -6.16
N ALA A 48 6.50 -2.73 -5.19
CA ALA A 48 6.73 -3.13 -3.80
C ALA A 48 5.76 -2.40 -2.88
N GLY A 49 5.11 -3.13 -1.98
CA GLY A 49 4.24 -2.60 -0.95
C GLY A 49 4.62 -3.16 0.42
N PHE A 50 4.58 -2.31 1.47
CA PHE A 50 4.83 -2.72 2.85
C PHE A 50 3.77 -2.15 3.79
N ALA A 51 3.03 -3.02 4.49
CA ALA A 51 1.94 -2.64 5.40
C ALA A 51 2.49 -2.14 6.74
#